data_AF-A0A846SYJ3-F1
#
_entry.id   AF-A0A846SYJ3-F1
#
_cell.length_a   1.000
_cell.length_b   1.000
_cell.length_c   1.000
_cell.angle_alpha   90.00
_cell.angle_beta   90.00
_cell.angle_gamma   90.00
#
_symmetry.space_group_name_H-M   'P 1'
#
loop_
_entity.id
_entity.type
_entity.pdbx_description
1 polymer ?
#
loop_
_entity_poly.entity_id
_entity_poly.type
_entity_poly.pdbx_seq_one_letter_code
_entity_poly.pdbx_strand_id
1 'polypeptide(L)'
;MRESDQRVLESGQVVRAEERIATISGVRVYLSIRSPLRDDAGQIVGLVGIAHDITEQKQGEVERLARLERQRDTLVREVHHRIKTICRE
;
A
#
# COMPACT_ATOMS: atom_id res chain seq x y z
N MET A 1 18.64 -8.97 -6.58
CA MET A 1 18.37 -7.57 -6.97
C MET A 1 16.87 -7.37 -6.99
N ARG A 2 16.33 -6.30 -6.40
CA ARG A 2 14.87 -6.11 -6.34
C ARG A 2 14.35 -5.60 -7.69
N GLU A 3 13.10 -5.87 -8.02
CA GLU A 3 12.48 -5.44 -9.29
C GLU A 3 12.62 -3.92 -9.51
N SER A 4 12.41 -3.15 -8.44
CA SER A 4 12.57 -1.70 -8.46
C SER A 4 14.01 -1.25 -8.75
N ASP A 5 15.04 -2.02 -8.33
CA ASP A 5 16.44 -1.74 -8.67
C ASP A 5 16.65 -1.90 -10.18
N GLN A 6 16.14 -3.01 -10.75
CA GLN A 6 16.23 -3.30 -12.17
C GLN A 6 15.56 -2.22 -13.02
N ARG A 7 14.36 -1.78 -12.62
CA ARG A 7 13.64 -0.71 -13.31
C ARG A 7 14.42 0.61 -13.32
N VAL A 8 15.15 0.94 -12.25
CA VAL A 8 16.02 2.13 -12.23
C VAL A 8 17.19 1.96 -13.18
N LEU A 9 17.82 0.79 -13.21
CA LEU A 9 18.95 0.52 -14.10
C LEU A 9 18.54 0.56 -15.58
N GLU A 10 17.35 0.04 -15.92
CA GLU A 10 16.83 0.02 -17.29
C GLU A 10 16.33 1.40 -17.74
N SER A 11 15.61 2.12 -16.88
CA SER A 11 15.03 3.42 -17.24
C SER A 11 15.97 4.61 -17.02
N GLY A 12 16.96 4.46 -16.14
CA GLY A 12 17.77 5.58 -15.64
C GLY A 12 16.98 6.64 -14.86
N GLN A 13 15.76 6.32 -14.42
CA GLN A 13 14.85 7.23 -13.71
C GLN A 13 14.59 6.78 -12.28
N VAL A 14 14.10 7.71 -11.45
CA VAL A 14 13.69 7.40 -10.08
C VAL A 14 12.45 6.51 -10.09
N VAL A 15 12.50 5.41 -9.35
CA VAL A 15 11.38 4.48 -9.18
C VAL A 15 10.85 4.57 -7.76
N ARG A 16 9.52 4.72 -7.64
CA ARG A 16 8.79 4.60 -6.38
C ARG A 16 7.89 3.36 -6.44
N ALA A 17 7.92 2.55 -5.38
CA ALA A 17 7.13 1.32 -5.32
C ALA A 17 6.76 0.96 -3.88
N GLU A 18 5.56 0.42 -3.69
CA GLU A 18 5.20 -0.32 -2.48
C GLU A 18 5.68 -1.77 -2.62
N GLU A 19 6.49 -2.23 -1.69
CA GLU A 19 7.11 -3.55 -1.70
C GLU A 19 6.64 -4.36 -0.49
N ARG A 20 6.13 -5.56 -0.73
CA ARG A 20 5.84 -6.52 0.35
C ARG A 20 7.07 -7.38 0.59
N ILE A 21 7.67 -7.22 1.76
CA ILE A 21 8.92 -7.90 2.12
C ILE A 21 8.61 -8.88 3.26
N ALA A 22 8.90 -10.16 3.02
CA ALA A 22 8.86 -11.17 4.07
C ALA A 22 10.05 -10.97 5.01
N THR A 23 9.76 -10.79 6.30
CA THR A 23 10.75 -10.67 7.37
C THR A 23 10.54 -11.80 8.39
N ILE A 24 11.47 -11.95 9.34
CA ILE A 24 11.32 -12.90 10.45
C ILE A 24 10.07 -12.61 11.31
N SER A 25 9.58 -11.37 11.30
CA SER A 25 8.41 -10.91 12.05
C SER A 25 7.13 -10.93 11.21
N GLY A 26 7.17 -11.52 10.00
CA GLY A 26 6.06 -11.55 9.07
C GLY A 26 6.24 -10.61 7.88
N VAL A 27 5.18 -10.48 7.06
CA VAL A 27 5.19 -9.64 5.87
C VAL A 27 5.02 -8.17 6.27
N ARG A 28 5.97 -7.34 5.84
CA ARG A 28 5.93 -5.88 6.00
C ARG A 28 5.76 -5.19 4.65
N VAL A 29 5.14 -4.03 4.66
CA VAL A 29 4.92 -3.20 3.47
C VAL A 29 5.84 -1.99 3.56
N TYR A 30 6.72 -1.83 2.57
CA TYR A 30 7.65 -0.72 2.49
C TYR A 30 7.30 0.18 1.32
N LEU A 31 7.24 1.48 1.56
CA LEU A 31 7.26 2.48 0.52
C LEU A 31 8.70 2.82 0.19
N SER A 32 9.14 2.37 -0.97
CA SER A 32 10.52 2.49 -1.42
C SER A 32 10.66 3.53 -2.53
N ILE A 33 11.76 4.27 -2.49
CA ILE A 33 12.20 5.18 -3.55
C ILE A 33 13.64 4.80 -3.91
N ARG A 34 13.93 4.65 -5.19
CA ARG A 34 15.25 4.33 -5.71
C ARG A 34 15.63 5.29 -6.82
N SER A 35 16.86 5.79 -6.78
CA SER A 35 17.40 6.72 -7.75
C SER A 35 18.74 6.19 -8.27
N PRO A 36 19.06 6.37 -9.56
CA PRO A 36 20.39 6.06 -10.04
C PRO A 36 21.39 7.03 -9.44
N LEU A 37 22.53 6.51 -9.03
CA LEU A 37 23.70 7.29 -8.68
C LEU A 37 24.55 7.42 -9.94
N ARG A 38 24.84 8.65 -10.35
CA ARG A 38 25.61 8.94 -11.57
C ARG A 38 26.96 9.56 -11.22
N ASP A 39 27.99 9.24 -11.99
CA ASP A 39 29.28 9.94 -11.96
C ASP A 39 29.23 11.25 -12.75
N ASP A 40 30.36 11.96 -12.80
CA ASP A 40 30.50 13.23 -13.53
C ASP A 40 30.34 13.08 -15.05
N ALA A 41 30.52 11.86 -15.59
CA ALA A 41 30.28 11.55 -16.99
C ALA A 41 28.81 11.17 -17.28
N GLY A 42 27.94 11.17 -16.25
CA GLY A 42 26.53 10.84 -16.33
C GLY A 42 26.22 9.35 -16.31
N GLN A 43 27.23 8.49 -16.12
CA GLN A 43 27.08 7.03 -16.13
C GLN A 43 26.57 6.53 -14.79
N ILE A 44 25.65 5.56 -14.83
CA ILE A 44 25.09 4.97 -13.61
C ILE A 44 26.16 4.09 -12.97
N VAL A 45 26.67 4.52 -11.82
CA VAL A 45 27.68 3.82 -11.02
C VAL A 45 27.07 3.08 -9.84
N GLY A 46 25.78 3.28 -9.56
CA GLY A 46 25.08 2.57 -8.51
C GLY A 46 23.63 3.02 -8.34
N LEU A 47 23.04 2.62 -7.22
CA LEU A 47 21.69 2.99 -6.81
C LEU A 47 21.72 3.54 -5.39
N VAL A 48 20.97 4.61 -5.16
CA VAL A 48 20.64 5.09 -3.82
C VAL A 48 19.15 4.88 -3.58
N GLY A 49 18.78 4.36 -2.42
CA GLY A 49 17.38 4.11 -2.12
C GLY A 49 17.05 4.33 -0.66
N ILE A 50 15.81 4.75 -0.43
CA ILE A 50 15.19 4.80 0.89
C ILE A 50 13.97 3.88 0.91
N ALA A 51 13.74 3.24 2.05
CA ALA A 51 12.58 2.39 2.27
C ALA A 51 11.94 2.79 3.60
N HIS A 52 10.72 3.28 3.54
CA HIS A 52 9.92 3.62 4.72
C HIS A 52 8.93 2.50 4.99
N ASP A 53 8.94 1.96 6.20
CA ASP A 53 7.96 0.95 6.59
C ASP A 53 6.58 1.61 6.79
N ILE A 54 5.59 1.18 6.02
CA ILE A 54 4.21 1.68 6.07
C ILE A 54 3.22 0.58 6.50
N THR A 55 3.71 -0.50 7.11
CA THR A 55 2.89 -1.65 7.49
C THR A 55 1.75 -1.25 8.42
N GLU A 56 2.05 -0.50 9.48
CA GLU A 56 1.05 -0.04 10.45
C GLU A 56 0.01 0.89 9.81
N GLN A 57 0.46 1.80 8.94
CA GLN A 57 -0.44 2.68 8.20
C GLN A 57 -1.44 1.90 7.34
N LYS A 58 -0.96 0.89 6.59
CA LYS A 58 -1.81 0.04 5.74
C LYS A 58 -2.77 -0.82 6.57
N GLN A 59 -2.32 -1.35 7.71
CA GLN A 59 -3.18 -2.11 8.62
C GLN A 59 -4.31 -1.22 9.17
N GLY A 60 -3.99 -0.01 9.63
CA GLY A 60 -4.99 0.95 10.10
C GLY A 60 -5.99 1.35 9.01
N GLU A 61 -5.55 1.48 7.76
CA GLU A 61 -6.44 1.74 6.62
C GLU A 61 -7.43 0.58 6.41
N VAL A 62 -6.95 -0.66 6.42
CA VAL A 62 -7.78 -1.86 6.28
C VAL A 62 -8.80 -1.97 7.42
N GLU A 63 -8.37 -1.76 8.65
CA GLU A 63 -9.26 -1.79 9.82
C GLU A 63 -10.35 -0.73 9.74
N ARG A 64 -9.98 0.49 9.31
CA ARG A 64 -10.94 1.59 9.13
C ARG A 64 -11.97 1.26 8.06
N LEU A 65 -11.54 0.73 6.91
CA LEU A 65 -12.44 0.31 5.84
C LEU A 65 -13.39 -0.79 6.32
N ALA A 66 -12.87 -1.82 6.99
CA ALA A 66 -13.67 -2.91 7.55
C ALA A 66 -14.68 -2.42 8.60
N ARG A 67 -14.36 -1.36 9.35
CA ARG A 67 -15.29 -0.73 10.30
C ARG A 67 -16.42 -0.01 9.55
N LEU A 68 -16.11 0.76 8.52
CA LEU A 68 -17.09 1.49 7.72
C LEU A 68 -18.06 0.54 7.02
N GLU A 69 -17.57 -0.57 6.46
CA GLU A 69 -18.42 -1.59 5.84
C GLU A 69 -19.40 -2.21 6.84
N ARG A 70 -18.93 -2.56 8.04
CA ARG A 70 -19.80 -3.07 9.11
C ARG A 70 -20.87 -2.06 9.54
N GLN A 71 -20.53 -0.78 9.61
CA GLN A 71 -21.51 0.27 9.92
C GLN A 71 -22.57 0.39 8.84
N ARG A 72 -22.16 0.38 7.56
CA ARG A 72 -23.08 0.36 6.41
C ARG A 72 -24.04 -0.81 6.51
N ASP A 73 -23.54 -2.02 6.76
CA ASP A 73 -24.35 -3.24 6.79
C ASP A 73 -25.37 -3.27 7.92
N THR A 74 -25.03 -2.68 9.06
CA THR A 74 -25.98 -2.52 10.17
C THR A 74 -27.10 -1.56 9.79
N LEU A 75 -26.77 -0.38 9.24
CA LEU A 75 -27.76 0.60 8.82
C LEU A 75 -28.69 0.04 7.72
N VAL A 76 -28.11 -0.66 6.73
CA VAL A 76 -28.87 -1.33 5.68
C VAL A 76 -29.84 -2.33 6.29
N ARG A 77 -29.40 -3.18 7.22
CA ARG A 77 -30.29 -4.15 7.88
C ARG A 77 -31.41 -3.49 8.67
N GLU A 78 -31.12 -2.40 9.37
CA GLU A 78 -32.11 -1.68 10.17
C GLU A 78 -33.19 -1.03 9.31
N VAL A 79 -32.80 -0.39 8.20
CA VAL A 79 -33.76 0.16 7.21
C VAL A 79 -34.63 -0.95 6.62
N HIS A 80 -34.02 -2.08 6.20
CA HIS A 80 -34.78 -3.23 5.68
C HIS A 80 -35.77 -3.79 6.70
N HIS A 81 -35.38 -3.85 7.98
CA HIS A 81 -36.27 -4.29 9.05
C HIS A 81 -37.45 -3.33 9.19
N ARG A 82 -37.21 -2.00 9.25
CA ARG A 82 -38.27 -0.99 9.39
C ARG A 82 -39.23 -0.95 8.21
N ILE A 83 -38.76 -1.10 6.97
CA ILE A 83 -39.62 -1.19 5.79
C ILE A 83 -40.55 -2.40 5.88
N LYS A 84 -40.01 -3.58 6.25
CA LYS A 84 -40.83 -4.80 6.43
C LYS A 84 -41.87 -4.64 7.53
N THR A 85 -41.55 -3.87 8.58
CA THR A 85 -42.50 -3.57 9.65
C THR A 85 -43.63 -2.65 9.16
N ILE A 86 -43.33 -1.62 8.37
CA ILE A 86 -44.33 -0.67 7.84
C ILE A 86 -45.22 -1.31 6.76
N CYS A 87 -44.68 -2.17 5.90
CA CYS A 87 -45.46 -2.81 4.83
C CYS A 87 -46.31 -4.01 5.29
N ARG A 88 -46.35 -4.31 6.59
CA ARG A 88 -47.19 -5.39 7.17
C ARG A 88 -48.49 -4.88 7.81
N GLU A 89 -48.73 -3.57 7.77
CA GLU A 89 -50.02 -2.91 8.08
C GLU A 89 -50.68 -2.44 6.77
#